data_AF-A0A4U1AEV6-F1
#
_entry.id   AF-A0A4U1AEV6-F1
#
_cell.length_a   1.000
_cell.length_b   1.000
_cell.length_c   1.000
_cell.angle_alpha   90.00
_cell.angle_beta   90.00
_cell.angle_gamma   90.00
#
_symmetry.space_group_name_H-M   'P 1'
#
loop_
_entity.id
_entity.type
_entity.pdbx_description
1 polymer ?
#
loop_
_entity_poly.entity_id
_entity_poly.type
_entity_poly.pdbx_seq_one_letter_code
_entity_poly.pdbx_strand_id
1 'polypeptide(L)'
;MRKKIKIDNGFNPCPVDSGDELYPNGIFEFNITKILEHIQRIPDFITAENVPVSDFYKDFSSINEDHVASTDISIPVILAEISPGRYNLIDGNHRMEKARRKGIRTLVAYKLNPEQHIQFLTSKKAYVAFIEYWNNKLKK
;
A
#
# COMPACT_ATOMS: atom_id res chain seq x y z
N MET A 1 5.23 15.49 15.38
CA MET A 1 4.41 16.34 14.50
C MET A 1 4.63 15.87 13.05
N ARG A 2 3.60 15.47 12.33
CA ARG A 2 3.73 15.01 10.94
C ARG A 2 4.02 16.22 10.04
N LYS A 3 4.98 16.09 9.12
CA LYS A 3 5.42 17.20 8.26
C LYS A 3 4.58 17.25 6.99
N LYS A 4 4.38 18.48 6.49
CA LYS A 4 3.82 18.68 5.15
C LYS A 4 4.83 18.21 4.12
N ILE A 5 4.34 17.57 3.07
CA ILE A 5 5.14 17.14 1.92
C ILE A 5 5.22 18.33 0.96
N LYS A 6 6.41 18.61 0.44
CA LYS A 6 6.60 19.61 -0.62
C LYS A 6 6.56 18.92 -1.97
N ILE A 7 5.96 19.58 -2.96
CA ILE A 7 6.03 19.14 -4.35
C ILE A 7 7.48 19.21 -4.80
N ASP A 8 8.00 18.09 -5.30
CA ASP A 8 9.24 18.05 -6.05
C ASP A 8 8.94 18.28 -7.54
N ASN A 9 9.46 19.38 -8.08
CA ASN A 9 9.30 19.71 -9.50
C ASN A 9 10.02 18.73 -10.42
N GLY A 10 11.04 18.02 -9.90
CA GLY A 10 11.80 16.98 -10.56
C GLY A 10 11.17 15.58 -10.46
N PHE A 11 9.99 15.45 -9.84
CA PHE A 11 9.31 14.16 -9.74
C PHE A 11 9.07 13.55 -11.12
N ASN A 12 9.64 12.36 -11.31
CA ASN A 12 9.35 11.50 -12.45
C ASN A 12 8.38 10.41 -12.01
N PRO A 13 7.23 10.23 -12.69
CA PRO A 13 6.29 9.17 -12.37
C PRO A 13 6.95 7.79 -12.38
N CYS A 14 6.48 6.91 -11.49
CA CYS A 14 6.93 5.54 -11.46
C CYS A 14 6.62 4.89 -12.82
N PRO A 15 7.61 4.29 -13.50
CA PRO A 15 7.35 3.60 -14.75
C PRO A 15 6.37 2.44 -14.54
N VAL A 16 5.59 2.15 -15.58
CA VAL A 16 4.68 1.01 -15.62
C VAL A 16 5.17 0.11 -16.74
N ASP A 17 5.73 -1.03 -16.37
CA ASP A 17 6.16 -2.05 -17.31
C ASP A 17 5.02 -3.04 -17.58
N SER A 18 5.11 -3.75 -18.71
CA SER A 18 4.12 -4.78 -19.05
C SER A 18 4.14 -5.90 -18.01
N GLY A 19 3.00 -6.14 -17.36
CA GLY A 19 2.85 -7.15 -16.31
C GLY A 19 3.02 -6.61 -14.88
N ASP A 20 3.28 -5.31 -14.70
CA ASP A 20 3.25 -4.70 -13.37
C ASP A 20 1.85 -4.78 -12.75
N GLU A 21 1.81 -5.09 -11.45
CA GLU A 21 0.59 -5.03 -10.65
C GLU A 21 0.36 -3.60 -10.18
N LEU A 22 -0.81 -3.05 -10.51
CA LEU A 22 -1.20 -1.68 -10.17
C LEU A 22 -2.40 -1.68 -9.22
N TYR A 23 -2.35 -0.84 -8.20
CA TYR A 23 -3.46 -0.62 -7.28
C TYR A 23 -4.08 0.78 -7.48
N PRO A 24 -5.31 0.86 -8.00
CA PRO A 24 -6.03 2.13 -8.12
C PRO A 24 -6.78 2.47 -6.82
N ASN A 25 -6.64 3.71 -6.37
CA ASN A 25 -7.40 4.32 -5.28
C ASN A 25 -7.93 5.69 -5.74
N GLY A 26 -8.99 5.67 -6.53
CA GLY A 26 -9.46 6.85 -7.25
C GLY A 26 -8.44 7.29 -8.29
N ILE A 27 -7.96 8.54 -8.19
CA ILE A 27 -6.93 9.07 -9.09
C ILE A 27 -5.50 8.70 -8.67
N PHE A 28 -5.33 8.05 -7.52
CA PHE A 28 -4.03 7.61 -7.03
C PHE A 28 -3.81 6.16 -7.46
N GLU A 29 -2.94 5.94 -8.44
CA GLU A 29 -2.56 4.60 -8.89
C GLU A 29 -1.12 4.32 -8.46
N PHE A 30 -0.95 3.24 -7.69
CA PHE A 30 0.33 2.82 -7.15
C PHE A 30 0.85 1.61 -7.91
N ASN A 31 2.15 1.62 -8.24
CA ASN A 31 2.80 0.44 -8.80
C ASN A 31 3.28 -0.50 -7.68
N ILE A 32 2.56 -1.59 -7.46
CA ILE A 32 2.82 -2.57 -6.40
C ILE A 32 4.10 -3.36 -6.69
N THR A 33 4.32 -3.75 -7.94
CA THR A 33 5.54 -4.46 -8.35
C THR A 33 6.79 -3.66 -7.97
N LYS A 34 6.83 -2.37 -8.32
CA LYS A 34 7.98 -1.51 -8.01
C LYS A 34 8.15 -1.25 -6.51
N ILE A 35 7.06 -1.23 -5.73
CA ILE A 35 7.14 -1.17 -4.26
C ILE A 35 7.85 -2.42 -3.73
N LEU A 36 7.42 -3.62 -4.15
CA LEU A 36 7.99 -4.88 -3.71
C LEU A 36 9.47 -5.02 -4.09
N GLU A 37 9.83 -4.67 -5.33
CA GLU A 37 11.21 -4.63 -5.80
C GLU A 37 12.07 -3.69 -4.92
N HIS A 38 11.53 -2.52 -4.57
CA HIS A 38 12.25 -1.55 -3.75
C HIS A 38 12.47 -2.04 -2.31
N ILE A 39 11.46 -2.66 -1.70
CA ILE A 39 11.55 -3.23 -0.34
C ILE A 39 12.59 -4.36 -0.31
N GLN A 40 12.60 -5.24 -1.32
CA GLN A 40 13.57 -6.33 -1.40
C GLN A 40 15.00 -5.83 -1.61
N ARG A 41 15.17 -4.74 -2.38
CA ARG A 41 16.48 -4.15 -2.67
C ARG A 41 17.06 -3.35 -1.52
N ILE A 42 16.22 -2.76 -0.65
CA ILE A 42 16.65 -1.90 0.44
C ILE A 42 16.01 -2.38 1.76
N PRO A 43 16.65 -3.31 2.49
CA PRO A 43 16.09 -3.92 3.70
C PRO A 43 15.71 -2.92 4.80
N ASP A 44 16.45 -1.81 4.92
CA ASP A 44 16.20 -0.77 5.93
C ASP A 44 15.16 0.29 5.48
N PHE A 45 14.57 0.12 4.28
CA PHE A 45 13.58 1.06 3.76
C PHE A 45 12.31 1.10 4.60
N ILE A 46 11.89 -0.05 5.13
CA ILE A 46 10.63 -0.20 5.86
C ILE A 46 10.72 -1.31 6.90
N THR A 47 10.16 -1.06 8.07
CA THR A 47 10.02 -2.09 9.11
C THR A 47 8.72 -2.86 8.90
N ALA A 48 8.81 -4.17 8.94
CA ALA A 48 7.64 -5.05 8.97
C ALA A 48 7.02 -5.04 10.38
N GLU A 49 5.70 -4.94 10.47
CA GLU A 49 4.98 -4.99 11.75
C GLU A 49 3.77 -5.92 11.70
N ASN A 50 3.37 -6.44 12.86
CA ASN A 50 2.15 -7.24 12.98
C ASN A 50 0.93 -6.34 13.00
N VAL A 51 0.00 -6.58 12.07
CA VAL A 51 -1.27 -5.86 11.98
C VAL A 51 -2.45 -6.80 12.27
N PRO A 52 -3.49 -6.33 12.99
CA PRO A 52 -4.69 -7.13 13.23
C PRO A 52 -5.45 -7.40 11.93
N VAL A 53 -5.84 -8.66 11.72
CA VAL A 53 -6.70 -9.05 10.57
C VAL A 53 -8.11 -8.45 10.68
N SER A 54 -8.53 -8.11 11.90
CA SER A 54 -9.81 -7.45 12.19
C SER A 54 -9.91 -6.01 11.69
N ASP A 55 -8.78 -5.34 11.44
CA ASP A 55 -8.74 -3.92 11.06
C ASP A 55 -9.15 -3.69 9.60
N PHE A 56 -9.22 -4.76 8.80
CA PHE A 56 -9.53 -4.72 7.38
C PHE A 56 -10.94 -5.25 7.10
N TYR A 57 -11.60 -4.68 6.09
CA TYR A 57 -12.97 -5.04 5.71
C TYR A 57 -13.12 -6.54 5.39
N LYS A 58 -14.32 -7.06 5.63
CA LYS A 58 -14.67 -8.48 5.44
C LYS A 58 -14.92 -8.84 3.97
N ASP A 59 -15.36 -7.89 3.16
CA ASP A 59 -15.76 -8.12 1.78
C ASP A 59 -14.75 -7.49 0.83
N PHE A 60 -13.66 -8.22 0.56
CA PHE A 60 -12.84 -7.89 -0.61
C PHE A 60 -13.67 -8.27 -1.84
N SER A 61 -14.03 -7.29 -2.66
CA SER A 61 -15.00 -7.42 -3.77
C SER A 61 -14.58 -8.39 -4.88
N SER A 62 -13.41 -9.01 -4.79
CA SER A 62 -12.83 -9.90 -5.79
C SER A 62 -12.05 -11.08 -5.15
N ILE A 63 -12.62 -11.72 -4.13
CA ILE A 63 -12.06 -12.97 -3.59
C ILE A 63 -12.31 -14.10 -4.58
N ASN A 64 -11.25 -14.53 -5.26
CA ASN A 64 -11.24 -15.78 -6.00
C ASN A 64 -10.90 -16.92 -5.02
N GLU A 65 -11.85 -17.83 -4.80
CA GLU A 65 -11.73 -18.96 -3.86
C GLU A 65 -10.47 -19.81 -4.11
N ASP A 66 -10.09 -20.04 -5.37
CA ASP A 66 -8.92 -20.84 -5.73
C ASP A 66 -7.61 -20.15 -5.33
N HIS A 67 -7.57 -18.81 -5.38
CA HIS A 67 -6.39 -18.04 -4.98
C HIS A 67 -6.22 -17.99 -3.45
N VAL A 68 -7.32 -18.02 -2.68
CA VAL A 68 -7.25 -18.04 -1.21
C VAL A 68 -6.59 -19.35 -0.71
N ALA A 69 -6.90 -20.48 -1.34
CA ALA A 69 -6.38 -21.78 -0.93
C ALA A 69 -4.85 -21.91 -1.11
N SER A 70 -4.28 -21.33 -2.17
CA SER A 70 -2.86 -21.43 -2.52
C SER A 70 -1.97 -20.34 -1.90
N THR A 71 -2.57 -19.21 -1.49
CA THR A 71 -1.82 -18.04 -0.99
C THR A 71 -0.95 -18.32 0.25
N ASP A 72 0.32 -17.93 0.21
CA ASP A 72 1.20 -17.99 1.39
C ASP A 72 0.98 -16.76 2.30
N ILE A 73 0.56 -17.01 3.54
CA ILE A 73 0.31 -15.99 4.56
C ILE A 73 1.58 -15.56 5.31
N SER A 74 2.72 -16.23 5.07
CA SER A 74 4.01 -15.82 5.62
C SER A 74 4.56 -14.57 4.92
N ILE A 75 4.11 -14.31 3.69
CA ILE A 75 4.54 -13.16 2.89
C ILE A 75 3.85 -11.89 3.40
N PRO A 76 4.60 -10.83 3.81
CA PRO A 76 4.01 -9.61 4.34
C PRO A 76 3.06 -8.89 3.37
N VAL A 77 1.92 -8.43 3.87
CA VAL A 77 0.99 -7.59 3.09
C VAL A 77 1.48 -6.15 2.99
N ILE A 78 0.90 -5.34 2.10
CA ILE A 78 1.33 -3.94 1.91
C ILE A 78 0.20 -2.99 2.28
N LEU A 79 0.52 -2.04 3.16
CA LEU A 79 -0.37 -0.99 3.63
C LEU A 79 0.20 0.37 3.25
N ALA A 80 -0.59 1.19 2.55
CA ALA A 80 -0.23 2.58 2.27
C ALA A 80 -1.00 3.54 3.18
N GLU A 81 -0.27 4.43 3.87
CA GLU A 81 -0.91 5.48 4.66
C GLU A 81 -1.51 6.56 3.75
N ILE A 82 -2.83 6.56 3.64
CA ILE A 82 -3.54 7.51 2.77
C ILE A 82 -3.91 8.81 3.51
N SER A 83 -4.07 8.76 4.83
CA SER A 83 -4.27 9.94 5.67
C SER A 83 -3.71 9.66 7.06
N PRO A 84 -3.50 10.68 7.91
CA PRO A 84 -2.85 10.46 9.20
C PRO A 84 -3.51 9.36 10.04
N GLY A 85 -2.79 8.25 10.24
CA GLY A 85 -3.24 7.09 11.01
C GLY A 85 -4.22 6.16 10.29
N ARG A 86 -4.54 6.41 9.02
CA ARG A 86 -5.44 5.56 8.22
C ARG A 86 -4.69 4.96 7.03
N TYR A 87 -4.76 3.64 6.95
CA TYR A 87 -4.02 2.85 5.98
C TYR A 87 -4.98 2.08 5.08
N ASN A 88 -4.67 2.03 3.79
CA ASN A 88 -5.34 1.16 2.83
C ASN A 88 -4.49 -0.09 2.61
N LEU A 89 -5.14 -1.25 2.52
CA LEU A 89 -4.53 -2.48 2.03
C LEU A 89 -4.41 -2.39 0.51
N ILE A 90 -3.18 -2.24 0.04
CA ILE A 90 -2.88 -2.05 -1.39
C ILE A 90 -2.36 -3.33 -2.05
N ASP A 91 -1.87 -4.28 -1.27
CA ASP A 91 -1.53 -5.64 -1.71
C ASP A 91 -1.74 -6.63 -0.55
N GLY A 92 -2.22 -7.84 -0.87
CA GLY A 92 -2.43 -8.92 0.11
C GLY A 92 -3.87 -9.15 0.56
N ASN A 93 -4.87 -8.72 -0.23
CA ASN A 93 -6.29 -8.95 0.06
C ASN A 93 -6.60 -10.45 0.29
N HIS A 94 -6.11 -11.33 -0.58
CA HIS A 94 -6.31 -12.78 -0.42
C HIS A 94 -5.58 -13.35 0.80
N ARG A 95 -4.41 -12.81 1.17
CA ARG A 95 -3.67 -13.20 2.39
C ARG A 95 -4.45 -12.86 3.65
N MET A 96 -4.95 -11.63 3.72
CA MET A 96 -5.81 -11.17 4.81
C MET A 96 -7.07 -12.02 4.94
N GLU A 97 -7.71 -12.33 3.82
CA GLU A 97 -8.91 -13.18 3.83
C GLU A 97 -8.60 -14.62 4.27
N LYS A 98 -7.51 -15.22 3.78
CA LYS A 98 -7.08 -16.55 4.20
C LYS A 98 -6.80 -16.61 5.70
N ALA A 99 -6.09 -15.61 6.23
CA ALA A 99 -5.80 -15.52 7.65
C ALA A 99 -7.08 -15.42 8.49
N ARG A 100 -8.04 -14.61 8.05
CA ARG A 100 -9.36 -14.47 8.68
C ARG A 100 -10.10 -15.81 8.74
N ARG A 101 -10.20 -16.51 7.61
CA ARG A 101 -10.86 -17.83 7.53
C ARG A 101 -10.20 -18.90 8.40
N LYS A 102 -8.88 -18.80 8.60
CA LYS A 102 -8.09 -19.68 9.48
C LYS A 102 -8.11 -19.27 10.96
N GLY A 103 -8.80 -18.18 11.33
CA GLY A 103 -8.83 -17.68 12.71
C GLY A 103 -7.49 -17.07 13.17
N ILE A 104 -6.59 -16.74 12.24
CA ILE A 104 -5.32 -16.08 12.53
C ILE A 104 -5.60 -14.61 12.82
N ARG A 105 -5.10 -14.13 13.96
CA ARG A 105 -5.44 -12.79 14.48
C ARG A 105 -4.61 -11.67 13.87
N THR A 106 -3.37 -11.97 13.46
CA THR A 106 -2.41 -10.98 12.98
C THR A 106 -1.67 -11.48 11.76
N LEU A 107 -1.31 -10.57 10.86
CA LEU A 107 -0.38 -10.81 9.76
C LEU A 107 0.76 -9.79 9.80
N VAL A 108 1.89 -10.16 9.20
CA VAL A 108 2.99 -9.23 8.98
C VAL A 108 2.63 -8.29 7.82
N ALA A 109 2.92 -7.00 7.98
CA ALA A 109 2.69 -5.99 6.96
C ALA A 109 3.85 -5.01 6.85
N TYR A 110 4.10 -4.54 5.63
CA TYR A 110 4.87 -3.34 5.35
C TYR A 110 3.92 -2.14 5.36
N LYS A 111 4.08 -1.23 6.33
CA LYS A 111 3.33 0.03 6.39
C LYS A 111 4.12 1.20 5.84
N LEU A 112 3.81 1.56 4.60
CA LEU A 112 4.43 2.69 3.94
C LEU A 112 3.78 3.98 4.45
N ASN A 113 4.63 4.87 4.96
CA ASN A 113 4.26 6.26 5.16
C ASN A 113 4.20 6.99 3.79
N PRO A 114 3.65 8.20 3.74
CA PRO A 114 3.51 8.96 2.51
C PRO A 114 4.82 9.23 1.78
N GLU A 115 5.89 9.53 2.51
CA GLU A 115 7.19 9.83 1.91
C GLU A 115 7.80 8.57 1.25
N GLN A 116 7.46 7.38 1.78
CA GLN A 116 7.88 6.10 1.23
C GLN A 116 7.08 5.70 -0.01
N HIS A 117 5.75 5.83 -0.01
CA HIS A 117 4.92 5.30 -1.11
C HIS A 117 4.67 6.28 -2.27
N ILE A 118 4.78 7.60 -2.05
CA ILE A 118 4.41 8.59 -3.06
C ILE A 118 5.26 8.53 -4.34
N GLN A 119 6.49 8.02 -4.22
CA GLN A 119 7.39 7.82 -5.35
C GLN A 119 6.90 6.75 -6.34
N PHE A 120 5.98 5.88 -5.91
CA PHE A 120 5.44 4.79 -6.73
C PHE A 120 4.11 5.16 -7.43
N LEU A 121 3.75 6.45 -7.43
CA LEU A 121 2.61 6.94 -8.20
C LEU A 121 2.95 6.98 -9.70
N THR A 122 2.05 6.43 -10.51
CA THR A 122 2.27 6.23 -11.96
C THR A 122 2.04 7.48 -12.81
N SER A 123 1.56 8.59 -12.20
CA SER A 123 1.39 9.86 -12.92
C SER A 123 1.72 11.09 -12.07
N LYS A 124 2.20 12.15 -12.75
CA LYS A 124 2.48 13.44 -12.11
C LYS A 124 1.23 14.09 -11.53
N LYS A 125 0.08 13.88 -12.20
CA LYS A 125 -1.22 14.35 -11.71
C LYS A 125 -1.58 13.70 -10.37
N ALA A 126 -1.44 12.38 -10.27
CA ALA A 126 -1.68 11.65 -9.03
C ALA A 126 -0.74 12.13 -7.90
N TYR A 127 0.55 12.31 -8.22
CA TYR A 127 1.55 12.81 -7.28
C TYR A 127 1.19 14.18 -6.68
N VAL A 128 0.93 15.17 -7.54
CA VAL A 128 0.56 16.53 -7.09
C VAL A 128 -0.73 16.49 -6.26
N ALA A 129 -1.75 15.79 -6.76
CA ALA A 129 -3.03 15.69 -6.06
C ALA A 129 -2.90 14.98 -4.71
N PHE A 130 -2.02 13.97 -4.58
CA PHE A 130 -1.79 13.27 -3.32
C PHE A 130 -1.15 14.21 -2.30
N ILE A 131 -0.14 15.01 -2.68
CA ILE A 131 0.50 15.98 -1.78
C ILE A 131 -0.51 17.00 -1.27
N GLU A 132 -1.33 17.56 -2.16
CA GLU A 132 -2.38 18.51 -1.80
C GLU A 132 -3.39 17.88 -0.85
N TYR A 133 -3.86 16.68 -1.17
CA TYR A 133 -4.78 15.91 -0.35
C TYR A 133 -4.20 15.64 1.05
N TRP A 134 -2.98 15.11 1.12
CA TRP A 134 -2.29 14.82 2.38
C TRP A 134 -2.11 16.07 3.25
N ASN A 135 -1.60 17.15 2.65
CA ASN A 135 -1.36 18.41 3.34
C ASN A 135 -2.67 19.07 3.83
N ASN A 136 -3.79 18.83 3.15
CA ASN A 136 -5.12 19.24 3.61
C ASN A 136 -5.54 18.45 4.86
N LYS A 137 -5.32 17.12 4.86
CA LYS A 137 -5.63 16.26 6.01
C LYS A 137 -4.82 16.59 7.26
N LEU A 138 -3.60 17.09 7.12
CA LEU A 138 -2.78 17.54 8.25
C LEU A 138 -3.26 18.85 8.92
N LYS A 139 -4.15 19.60 8.26
CA LYS A 139 -4.73 20.83 8.83
C LYS A 139 -5.95 20.57 9.74
N LYS A 140 -6.45 19.33 9.74
CA LYS A 140 -7.62 18.88 10.51
C LYS A 140 -7.14 18.10 11.73
#